data_AF-A0A815H0G0-F1
#
_entry.id   AF-A0A815H0G0-F1
#
_cell.length_a   1.000
_cell.length_b   1.000
_cell.length_c   1.000
_cell.angle_alpha   90.00
_cell.angle_beta   90.00
_cell.angle_gamma   90.00
#
_symmetry.space_group_name_H-M   'P 1'
#
loop_
_entity.id
_entity.type
_entity.pdbx_description
1 polymer ?
#
loop_
_entity_poly.entity_id
_entity_poly.type
_entity_poly.pdbx_seq_one_letter_code
_entity_poly.pdbx_strand_id
1 'polypeptide(L)'
;MRFSLYEWRKQIAYFKRKNFKDLKQARGVVNTIAFFVVWGYAGYFIANRADKSAKETGIPHSIQLARLTGERYVTKWNINTGEKEQIGKISIH
;
A
#
# COMPACT_ATOMS: atom_id res chain seq x y z
N MET A 1 -47.31 -25.93 16.38
CA MET A 1 -46.08 -26.30 15.63
C MET A 1 -45.00 -26.71 16.62
N ARG A 2 -44.63 -28.01 16.69
CA ARG A 2 -43.47 -28.45 17.49
C ARG A 2 -42.20 -28.18 16.68
N PHE A 3 -41.47 -27.12 17.04
CA PHE A 3 -40.13 -26.91 16.50
C PHE A 3 -39.23 -28.04 16.98
N SER A 4 -38.77 -28.87 16.05
CA SER A 4 -37.82 -29.95 16.32
C SER A 4 -36.46 -29.35 16.72
N LEU A 5 -35.84 -29.91 17.76
CA LEU A 5 -34.52 -29.51 18.26
C LEU A 5 -33.45 -29.49 17.14
N TYR A 6 -33.65 -30.31 16.11
CA TYR A 6 -32.79 -30.41 14.93
C TYR A 6 -32.86 -29.16 14.03
N GLU A 7 -34.06 -28.65 13.76
CA GLU A 7 -34.27 -27.42 12.98
C GLU A 7 -33.63 -26.22 13.67
N TRP A 8 -33.73 -26.17 15.01
CA TRP A 8 -33.14 -25.11 15.82
C TRP A 8 -31.60 -25.11 15.75
N ARG A 9 -30.98 -26.30 15.86
CA ARG A 9 -29.52 -26.46 15.70
C ARG A 9 -29.04 -26.07 14.29
N LYS A 10 -29.82 -26.38 13.25
CA LYS A 10 -29.51 -26.04 11.86
C LYS A 10 -29.51 -24.53 11.63
N GLN A 11 -30.48 -23.80 12.20
CA GLN A 11 -30.53 -22.35 12.13
C GLN A 11 -29.34 -21.68 12.86
N ILE A 12 -28.99 -22.12 14.07
CA ILE A 12 -27.81 -21.57 14.79
C ILE A 12 -26.53 -21.76 13.98
N ALA A 13 -26.33 -22.97 13.43
CA ALA A 13 -25.14 -23.26 12.63
C ALA A 13 -25.08 -22.38 11.38
N TYR A 14 -26.21 -22.12 10.74
CA TYR A 14 -26.33 -21.21 9.61
C TYR A 14 -25.98 -19.76 10.00
N PHE A 15 -26.55 -19.24 11.09
CA PHE A 15 -26.25 -17.89 11.59
C PHE A 15 -24.77 -17.73 11.98
N LYS A 16 -24.18 -18.72 12.67
CA LYS A 16 -22.73 -18.70 12.97
C LYS A 16 -21.90 -18.62 11.69
N ARG A 17 -22.19 -19.47 10.70
CA ARG A 17 -21.44 -19.48 9.42
C ARG A 17 -21.56 -18.15 8.67
N LYS A 18 -22.75 -17.53 8.66
CA LYS A 18 -22.97 -16.23 8.03
C LYS A 18 -22.16 -15.13 8.72
N ASN A 19 -22.26 -15.02 10.05
CA ASN A 19 -21.50 -14.04 10.82
C ASN A 19 -19.98 -14.21 10.67
N PHE A 20 -19.48 -15.46 10.59
CA PHE A 20 -18.07 -15.73 10.33
C PHE A 20 -17.61 -15.28 8.94
N LYS A 21 -18.46 -15.38 7.91
CA LYS A 21 -18.15 -14.87 6.56
C LYS A 21 -18.09 -13.35 6.56
N ASP A 22 -19.06 -12.70 7.18
CA ASP A 22 -19.14 -11.24 7.25
C ASP A 22 -17.94 -10.66 8.04
N LEU A 23 -17.55 -11.29 9.14
CA LEU A 23 -16.33 -10.96 9.90
C LEU A 23 -15.05 -11.12 9.07
N LYS A 24 -14.95 -12.18 8.26
CA LYS A 24 -13.78 -12.38 7.37
C LYS A 24 -13.72 -11.31 6.29
N GLN A 25 -14.86 -10.96 5.70
CA GLN A 25 -14.94 -9.91 4.68
C GLN A 25 -14.56 -8.54 5.27
N ALA A 26 -15.09 -8.20 6.46
CA ALA A 26 -14.73 -6.97 7.16
C ALA A 26 -13.22 -6.90 7.47
N ARG A 27 -12.61 -8.00 7.95
CA ARG A 27 -11.15 -8.06 8.15
C ARG A 27 -10.36 -7.86 6.86
N GLY A 28 -10.82 -8.43 5.74
CA GLY A 28 -10.19 -8.22 4.44
C GLY A 28 -10.20 -6.76 4.00
N VAL A 29 -11.33 -6.08 4.17
CA VAL A 29 -11.47 -4.65 3.86
C VAL A 29 -10.57 -3.80 4.74
N VAL A 30 -10.56 -4.04 6.05
CA VAL A 30 -9.72 -3.29 7.01
C VAL A 30 -8.24 -3.49 6.71
N ASN A 31 -7.79 -4.73 6.44
CA ASN A 31 -6.40 -4.99 6.08
C ASN A 31 -6.00 -4.29 4.77
N THR A 32 -6.91 -4.24 3.79
CA THR A 32 -6.68 -3.54 2.53
C THR A 32 -6.53 -2.04 2.75
N ILE A 33 -7.44 -1.42 3.52
CA ILE A 33 -7.36 0.00 3.86
C ILE A 33 -6.08 0.29 4.65
N ALA A 34 -5.76 -0.52 5.66
CA ALA A 34 -4.55 -0.36 6.45
C ALA A 34 -3.28 -0.43 5.59
N PHE A 35 -3.23 -1.35 4.63
CA PHE A 35 -2.14 -1.45 3.67
C PHE A 35 -1.99 -0.18 2.81
N PHE A 36 -3.09 0.33 2.25
CA PHE A 36 -3.05 1.58 1.47
C PHE A 36 -2.64 2.79 2.31
N VAL A 37 -3.11 2.88 3.56
CA VAL A 37 -2.73 3.95 4.49
C VAL A 37 -1.25 3.88 4.83
N VAL A 38 -0.73 2.70 5.19
CA VAL A 38 0.68 2.52 5.57
C VAL A 38 1.60 2.78 4.37
N TRP A 39 1.29 2.21 3.21
CA TRP A 39 2.11 2.41 2.00
C TRP A 39 2.02 3.85 1.50
N GLY A 40 0.82 4.42 1.44
CA GLY A 40 0.61 5.82 1.08
C GLY A 40 1.36 6.78 2.00
N TYR A 41 1.33 6.53 3.31
CA TYR A 41 2.06 7.33 4.30
C TYR A 41 3.57 7.19 4.15
N ALA A 42 4.08 5.98 3.93
CA ALA A 42 5.51 5.77 3.68
C ALA A 42 5.98 6.52 2.42
N GLY A 43 5.20 6.45 1.33
CA GLY A 43 5.48 7.20 0.10
C GLY A 43 5.50 8.71 0.33
N TYR A 44 4.49 9.22 1.03
CA TYR A 44 4.41 10.64 1.40
C TYR A 44 5.60 11.09 2.27
N PHE A 45 5.97 10.29 3.27
CA PHE A 45 7.10 10.58 4.16
C PHE A 45 8.43 10.64 3.40
N ILE A 46 8.68 9.68 2.50
CA ILE A 46 9.88 9.65 1.67
C ILE A 46 9.91 10.87 0.72
N ALA A 47 8.79 11.19 0.09
CA ALA A 47 8.69 12.33 -0.82
C ALA A 47 8.95 13.68 -0.13
N ASN A 48 8.41 13.87 1.08
CA ASN A 48 8.65 15.06 1.89
C ASN A 48 10.11 15.17 2.36
N ARG A 49 10.71 14.04 2.76
CA ARG A 49 12.12 14.01 3.15
C ARG A 49 13.02 14.36 1.97
N ALA A 50 12.70 13.87 0.77
CA ALA A 50 13.40 14.22 -0.46
C ALA A 50 13.28 15.72 -0.78
N ASP A 51 12.08 16.31 -0.63
CA ASP A 51 11.85 17.74 -0.87
C ASP A 51 12.62 18.64 0.11
N LYS A 52 12.61 18.28 1.40
CA LYS A 52 13.39 18.99 2.42
C LYS A 52 14.88 18.93 2.10
N SER A 53 15.41 17.75 1.76
CA SER A 53 16.83 17.59 1.42
C SER A 53 17.19 18.32 0.13
N ALA A 54 16.30 18.35 -0.87
CA ALA A 54 16.51 19.10 -2.11
C ALA A 54 16.63 20.61 -1.84
N LYS A 55 15.79 21.15 -0.97
CA LYS A 55 15.86 22.56 -0.54
C LYS A 55 17.13 22.88 0.25
N GLU A 56 17.59 21.96 1.09
CA GLU A 56 18.82 22.14 1.90
C GLU A 56 20.10 22.03 1.06
N THR A 57 20.14 21.12 0.10
CA THR A 57 21.35 20.80 -0.68
C THR A 57 21.42 21.47 -2.05
N GLY A 58 20.30 21.98 -2.57
CA GLY A 58 20.16 22.44 -3.95
C GLY A 58 20.13 21.31 -5.00
N ILE A 59 20.22 20.04 -4.57
CA ILE A 59 20.18 18.88 -5.47
C ILE A 59 18.72 18.60 -5.87
N PRO A 60 18.43 18.27 -7.15
CA PRO A 60 17.09 17.94 -7.59
C PRO A 60 16.38 16.87 -6.74
N HIS A 61 15.08 17.08 -6.51
CA HIS A 61 14.20 16.18 -5.75
C HIS A 61 14.30 14.72 -6.22
N SER A 62 14.32 14.49 -7.54
CA SER A 62 14.41 13.15 -8.13
C SER A 62 15.66 12.39 -7.74
N ILE A 63 16.79 13.09 -7.55
CA ILE A 63 18.05 12.48 -7.12
C ILE A 63 18.00 12.17 -5.62
N GLN A 64 17.46 13.08 -4.81
CA GLN A 64 17.31 12.85 -3.37
C GLN A 64 16.32 11.71 -3.08
N LEU A 65 15.25 11.62 -3.87
CA LEU A 65 14.29 10.53 -3.79
C LEU A 65 14.95 9.18 -4.08
N ALA A 66 15.69 9.08 -5.18
CA ALA A 66 16.41 7.88 -5.56
C ALA A 66 17.47 7.47 -4.51
N ARG A 67 18.16 8.44 -3.87
CA ARG A 67 19.06 8.15 -2.74
C ARG A 67 18.33 7.55 -1.54
N LEU A 68 17.18 8.10 -1.17
CA LEU A 68 16.39 7.62 -0.03
C LEU A 68 15.79 6.23 -0.27
N THR A 69 15.52 5.87 -1.52
CA THR A 69 15.01 4.54 -1.91
C THR A 69 16.12 3.53 -2.20
N GLY A 70 17.39 3.94 -2.18
CA GLY A 70 18.54 3.08 -2.51
C GLY A 70 18.70 2.79 -4.00
N GLU A 71 18.04 3.57 -4.86
CA GLU A 71 18.12 3.45 -6.31
C GLU A 71 19.47 3.97 -6.82
N ARG A 72 20.14 3.17 -7.65
CA ARG A 72 21.45 3.52 -8.23
C ARG A 72 21.35 4.41 -9.46
N TYR A 73 20.16 4.50 -10.05
CA TYR A 73 19.91 5.23 -11.29
C TYR A 73 18.72 6.15 -11.13
N VAL A 74 18.79 7.32 -11.76
CA VAL A 74 17.62 8.16 -11.98
C VAL A 74 16.92 7.65 -13.21
N THR A 75 15.67 7.21 -13.06
CA THR A 75 14.83 6.78 -14.17
C THR A 75 13.79 7.84 -14.50
N LYS A 76 13.64 8.16 -15.78
CA LYS A 76 12.52 8.93 -16.32
C LYS A 76 11.43 7.96 -16.76
N TRP A 77 10.20 8.22 -16.36
CA TRP A 77 9.03 7.51 -16.86
C TRP A 77 8.42 8.30 -18.03
N ASN A 78 8.31 7.69 -19.20
CA ASN A 78 7.60 8.30 -20.32
C ASN A 78 6.10 8.03 -20.17
N ILE A 79 5.32 9.09 -19.96
CA ILE A 79 3.87 8.99 -19.74
C ILE A 79 3.13 8.48 -20.99
N ASN A 80 3.66 8.74 -22.18
CA ASN A 80 3.02 8.38 -23.44
C ASN A 80 3.27 6.93 -23.86
N THR A 81 4.46 6.39 -23.57
CA THR A 81 4.84 5.01 -23.96
C THR A 81 4.77 4.03 -22.79
N GLY A 82 4.75 4.52 -21.55
CA GLY A 82 4.84 3.69 -20.34
C GLY A 82 6.22 3.09 -20.12
N GLU A 83 7.24 3.54 -20.86
CA GLU A 83 8.60 3.01 -20.76
C GLU A 83 9.42 3.77 -19.72
N LYS A 84 10.33 3.04 -19.06
CA LYS A 84 11.35 3.59 -18.16
C LYS A 84 12.65 3.77 -18.91
N GLU A 85 13.20 4.98 -18.88
CA GLU A 85 14.51 5.30 -19.41
C GLU A 85 15.45 5.70 -18.28
N GLN A 86 16.68 5.18 -18.28
CA GLN A 86 17.71 5.61 -17.34
C GLN A 86 18.35 6.90 -17.84
N ILE A 87 18.24 7.98 -17.07
CA ILE A 87 18.76 9.30 -17.45
C ILE A 87 20.06 9.66 -16.72
N GLY A 88 20.49 8.86 -15.75
CA GLY A 88 21.75 9.08 -15.07
C GLY A 88 22.03 8.07 -13.95
N LYS A 89 23.30 7.98 -13.55
CA LYS A 89 23.77 7.14 -12.43
C LYS A 89 23.99 8.02 -11.20
N ILE A 90 23.54 7.54 -10.05
CA ILE A 90 23.80 8.16 -8.75
C ILE A 90 24.98 7.42 -8.13
N SER A 91 26.07 8.14 -7.90
CA SER A 91 27.14 7.61 -7.03
C SER A 91 26.67 7.74 -5.58
N ILE A 92 26.36 6.61 -4.98
CA ILE A 92 26.04 6.51 -3.55
C ILE A 92 27.37 6.19 -2.87
N HIS A 93 27.90 7.16 -2.11
CA HIS A 93 29.06 6.95 -1.21
C HIS A 93 28.59 6.55 0.17
#